data_AF-A0A2V8QP30-F1
#
_entry.id   AF-A0A2V8QP30-F1
#
_cell.length_a   1.000
_cell.length_b   1.000
_cell.length_c   1.000
_cell.angle_alpha   90.00
_cell.angle_beta   90.00
_cell.angle_gamma   90.00
#
_symmetry.space_group_name_H-M   'P 1'
#
loop_
_entity.id
_entity.type
_entity.pdbx_description
1 polymer ?
#
loop_
_entity_poly.entity_id
_entity_poly.type
_entity_poly.pdbx_seq_one_letter_code
_entity_poly.pdbx_strand_id
1 'polypeptide(L)'
;MKLRLSSFVPVEIVRMAFDSLRAHKLRSALTVLGIVIGVMVVIVIASMLTGVRQSLVQVIEEYGTNNIYAFHLSTGFQAGPRDAAERQRKPLTYEDGEAIARLAPAVETVAGDLFVSWLDSTITYKGTTYHRGGVEGVTANYAAATNVSVR
;
A
#
# COMPACT_ATOMS: atom_id res chain seq x y z
N MET A 1 65.61 -15.13 11.77
CA MET A 1 64.91 -16.07 10.88
C MET A 1 63.63 -15.41 10.38
N LYS A 2 63.64 -14.81 9.18
CA LYS A 2 62.47 -14.09 8.61
C LYS A 2 61.70 -15.06 7.71
N LEU A 3 60.54 -15.55 8.17
CA LEU A 3 59.60 -16.28 7.32
C LEU A 3 58.98 -15.30 6.30
N ARG A 4 59.41 -15.40 5.04
CA ARG A 4 58.72 -14.83 3.87
C ARG A 4 57.72 -15.86 3.32
N LEU A 5 56.67 -16.16 4.07
CA LEU A 5 55.43 -16.72 3.52
C LEU A 5 54.41 -15.58 3.59
N SER A 6 53.80 -15.13 2.49
CA SER A 6 52.43 -14.60 2.58
C SER A 6 51.78 -14.13 1.26
N SER A 7 52.48 -13.59 0.24
CA SER A 7 51.76 -12.95 -0.89
C SER A 7 51.54 -13.81 -2.14
N PHE A 8 52.40 -14.80 -2.42
CA PHE A 8 52.31 -15.61 -3.66
C PHE A 8 51.35 -16.80 -3.54
N VAL A 9 51.25 -17.39 -2.35
CA VAL A 9 50.38 -18.53 -2.03
C VAL A 9 48.89 -18.27 -2.31
N PRO A 10 48.28 -17.12 -1.91
CA PRO A 10 46.86 -16.90 -2.17
C PRO A 10 46.51 -16.79 -3.66
N VAL A 11 47.40 -16.21 -4.48
CA VAL A 11 47.17 -16.08 -5.94
C VAL A 11 47.19 -17.45 -6.61
N GLU A 12 48.12 -18.31 -6.20
CA GLU A 12 48.24 -19.67 -6.74
C GLU A 12 47.06 -20.57 -6.32
N ILE A 13 46.58 -20.44 -5.08
CA ILE A 13 45.37 -21.14 -4.62
C ILE A 13 44.14 -20.70 -5.41
N VAL A 14 43.94 -19.39 -5.63
CA VAL A 14 42.81 -18.88 -6.42
C VAL A 14 42.88 -19.37 -7.87
N ARG A 15 44.08 -19.40 -8.45
CA ARG A 15 44.31 -19.93 -9.81
C ARG A 15 43.95 -21.42 -9.90
N MET A 16 44.43 -22.22 -8.94
CA MET A 16 44.13 -23.65 -8.86
C MET A 16 42.62 -23.92 -8.67
N ALA A 17 41.94 -23.10 -7.86
CA ALA A 17 40.50 -23.18 -7.68
C ALA A 17 39.74 -22.87 -8.98
N PHE A 18 40.14 -21.84 -9.73
CA PHE A 18 39.55 -21.51 -11.03
C PHE A 18 39.75 -22.61 -12.08
N ASP A 19 40.94 -23.21 -12.13
CA ASP A 19 41.22 -24.33 -13.03
C ASP A 19 40.37 -25.56 -12.66
N SER A 20 40.17 -25.82 -11.36
CA SER A 20 39.29 -26.90 -10.88
C SER A 20 37.82 -26.66 -11.24
N LEU A 21 37.33 -25.40 -11.13
CA LEU A 21 35.97 -25.03 -11.55
C LEU A 21 35.78 -25.20 -13.05
N ARG A 22 36.80 -24.86 -13.86
CA ARG A 22 36.79 -25.04 -15.32
C ARG A 22 36.87 -26.50 -15.76
N ALA A 23 37.50 -27.36 -14.97
CA ALA A 23 37.53 -28.81 -15.23
C ALA A 23 36.14 -29.46 -15.05
N HIS A 24 35.34 -28.97 -14.10
CA HIS A 24 33.99 -29.47 -13.80
C HIS A 24 32.89 -28.44 -14.08
N LYS A 25 32.77 -28.02 -15.35
CA LYS A 25 31.86 -26.94 -15.78
C LYS A 25 30.40 -27.18 -15.40
N LEU A 26 29.86 -28.38 -15.64
CA LEU A 26 28.45 -28.67 -15.36
C LEU A 26 28.12 -28.66 -13.86
N ARG A 27 28.97 -29.31 -13.06
CA ARG A 27 28.77 -29.37 -11.60
C ARG A 27 28.87 -27.97 -11.00
N SER A 28 29.89 -27.20 -11.38
CA SER A 28 30.11 -25.85 -10.87
C SER A 28 29.02 -24.87 -11.34
N ALA A 29 28.54 -24.99 -12.58
CA ALA A 29 27.47 -24.15 -13.07
C ALA A 29 26.14 -24.42 -12.33
N LEU A 30 25.81 -25.69 -12.09
CA LEU A 30 24.56 -26.05 -11.43
C LEU A 30 24.52 -25.62 -9.95
N THR A 31 25.65 -25.70 -9.24
CA THR A 31 25.73 -25.21 -7.85
C THR A 31 25.62 -23.69 -7.77
N VAL A 32 26.31 -22.96 -8.65
CA VAL A 32 26.21 -21.49 -8.71
C VAL A 32 24.79 -21.06 -9.09
N LEU A 33 24.17 -21.73 -10.07
CA LEU A 33 22.79 -21.47 -10.48
C LEU A 33 21.81 -21.67 -9.31
N GLY A 34 21.97 -22.77 -8.55
CA GLY A 34 21.15 -23.03 -7.37
C GLY A 34 21.25 -21.92 -6.31
N ILE A 35 22.47 -21.45 -6.02
CA ILE A 35 22.69 -20.35 -5.07
C ILE A 35 22.08 -19.06 -5.59
N VAL A 36 22.29 -18.72 -6.87
CA VAL A 36 21.74 -17.50 -7.48
C VAL A 36 20.22 -17.50 -7.43
N ILE A 37 19.57 -18.59 -7.85
CA ILE A 37 18.11 -18.69 -7.80
C ILE A 37 17.61 -18.59 -6.36
N GLY A 38 18.27 -19.27 -5.42
CA GLY A 38 17.91 -19.23 -4.00
C GLY A 38 17.95 -17.82 -3.41
N VAL A 39 19.05 -17.10 -3.65
CA VAL A 39 19.22 -15.71 -3.16
C VAL A 39 18.23 -14.77 -3.84
N MET A 40 18.00 -14.92 -5.15
CA MET A 40 17.04 -14.09 -5.89
C MET A 40 15.61 -14.24 -5.36
N VAL A 41 15.15 -15.46 -5.11
CA VAL A 41 13.82 -15.72 -4.55
C VAL A 41 13.65 -15.06 -3.18
N VAL A 42 14.65 -15.19 -2.30
CA VAL A 42 14.61 -14.57 -0.97
C VAL A 42 14.55 -13.05 -1.06
N ILE A 43 15.33 -12.42 -1.94
CA ILE A 43 15.32 -10.96 -2.14
C ILE A 43 13.96 -10.50 -2.67
N VAL A 44 13.39 -11.20 -3.66
CA VAL A 44 12.08 -10.87 -4.25
C VAL A 44 10.97 -10.96 -3.20
N ILE A 45 10.94 -12.03 -2.40
CA ILE A 45 9.92 -12.20 -1.37
C ILE A 45 10.09 -11.13 -0.28
N ALA A 46 11.32 -10.82 0.13
CA ALA A 46 11.57 -9.80 1.15
C ALA A 46 11.17 -8.40 0.69
N SER A 47 11.47 -8.03 -0.56
CA SER A 47 11.09 -6.73 -1.12
C SER A 47 9.58 -6.63 -1.30
N MET A 48 8.94 -7.69 -1.80
CA MET A 48 7.49 -7.75 -1.95
C MET A 48 6.78 -7.64 -0.60
N LEU A 49 7.24 -8.39 0.42
CA LEU A 49 6.66 -8.34 1.76
C LEU A 49 6.78 -6.94 2.38
N THR A 50 7.93 -6.30 2.21
CA THR A 50 8.16 -4.94 2.71
C THR A 50 7.27 -3.93 1.98
N GLY A 51 7.15 -4.05 0.65
CA GLY A 51 6.29 -3.19 -0.16
C GLY A 51 4.81 -3.34 0.20
N VAL A 52 4.32 -4.57 0.38
CA VAL A 52 2.94 -4.83 0.83
C VAL A 52 2.70 -4.24 2.21
N ARG A 53 3.63 -4.42 3.16
CA ARG A 53 3.52 -3.80 4.48
C ARG A 53 3.41 -2.29 4.39
N GLN A 54 4.26 -1.64 3.61
CA GLN A 54 4.22 -0.19 3.43
C GLN A 54 2.91 0.27 2.80
N SER A 55 2.42 -0.42 1.78
CA SER A 55 1.14 -0.11 1.14
C SER A 55 -0.05 -0.28 2.12
N LEU A 56 -0.06 -1.34 2.92
CA LEU A 56 -1.10 -1.53 3.94
C LEU A 56 -1.05 -0.45 5.02
N VAL A 57 0.16 -0.07 5.47
CA VAL A 57 0.34 1.00 6.45
C VAL A 57 -0.16 2.32 5.87
N GLN A 58 0.18 2.65 4.62
CA GLN A 58 -0.31 3.85 3.93
C GLN A 58 -1.83 3.87 3.83
N VAL A 59 -2.46 2.75 3.46
CA VAL A 59 -3.93 2.66 3.43
C VAL A 59 -4.49 2.90 4.84
N ILE A 60 -3.94 2.27 5.88
CA ILE A 60 -4.43 2.47 7.25
C ILE A 60 -4.22 3.92 7.73
N GLU A 61 -3.10 4.56 7.35
CA GLU A 61 -2.80 5.95 7.66
C GLU A 61 -3.74 6.92 6.92
N GLU A 62 -4.03 6.67 5.64
CA GLU A 62 -4.99 7.45 4.82
C GLU A 62 -6.41 7.36 5.38
N TYR A 63 -6.83 6.16 5.81
CA TYR A 63 -8.12 6.00 6.48
C TYR A 63 -8.13 6.58 7.89
N GLY A 64 -6.96 6.83 8.50
CA GLY A 64 -6.81 7.34 9.85
C GLY A 64 -7.13 6.29 10.92
N THR A 65 -6.25 6.14 11.92
CA THR A 65 -6.45 5.16 13.00
C THR A 65 -7.63 5.49 13.92
N ASN A 66 -8.17 6.72 13.87
CA ASN A 66 -9.26 7.20 14.71
C ASN A 66 -10.51 7.63 13.92
N ASN A 67 -10.62 7.29 12.63
CA ASN A 67 -11.76 7.72 11.81
C ASN A 67 -12.72 6.55 11.60
N ILE A 68 -14.01 6.85 11.68
CA ILE A 68 -15.08 5.90 11.38
C ILE A 68 -15.91 6.45 10.24
N TYR A 69 -15.95 5.73 9.14
CA TYR A 69 -16.81 6.06 8.01
C TYR A 69 -18.16 5.37 8.16
N ALA A 70 -19.23 6.16 8.25
CA ALA A 70 -20.59 5.67 8.38
C ALA A 70 -21.32 5.79 7.04
N PHE A 71 -21.86 4.67 6.55
CA PHE A 71 -22.63 4.62 5.32
C PHE A 71 -23.99 3.97 5.55
N HIS A 72 -25.02 4.48 4.87
CA HIS A 72 -26.36 3.87 4.94
C HIS A 72 -26.43 2.51 4.23
N LEU A 73 -25.57 2.30 3.22
CA LEU A 73 -25.38 1.04 2.49
C LEU A 73 -24.07 0.38 2.92
N SER A 74 -24.03 -0.95 2.87
CA SER A 74 -22.81 -1.72 3.08
C SER A 74 -21.80 -1.38 1.99
N THR A 75 -20.64 -0.89 2.41
CA THR A 75 -19.47 -0.64 1.57
C THR A 75 -18.54 -1.85 1.60
N GLY A 76 -18.19 -2.42 0.44
CA GLY A 76 -17.27 -3.56 0.35
C GLY A 76 -17.61 -4.55 -0.76
N PHE A 77 -16.84 -5.64 -0.85
CA PHE A 77 -17.05 -6.70 -1.83
C PHE A 77 -18.29 -7.51 -1.46
N GLN A 78 -19.37 -7.36 -2.23
CA GLN A 78 -20.66 -7.97 -1.92
C GLN A 78 -20.85 -9.21 -2.81
N ALA A 79 -20.73 -10.39 -2.21
CA ALA A 79 -21.00 -11.65 -2.89
C ALA A 79 -22.52 -11.92 -2.86
N GLY A 80 -23.20 -11.65 -3.97
CA GLY A 80 -24.64 -11.90 -4.14
C GLY A 80 -25.51 -10.64 -4.10
N PRO A 81 -26.84 -10.79 -4.28
CA PRO A 81 -27.77 -9.66 -4.27
C PRO A 81 -27.81 -8.96 -2.90
N ARG A 82 -27.79 -7.62 -2.89
CA ARG A 82 -28.01 -6.83 -1.67
C ARG A 82 -29.34 -7.20 -1.03
N ASP A 83 -29.34 -7.36 0.29
CA ASP A 83 -30.55 -7.62 1.05
C ASP A 83 -31.58 -6.50 0.83
N ALA A 84 -32.85 -6.88 0.69
CA ALA A 84 -33.94 -5.93 0.47
C ALA A 84 -34.10 -4.97 1.67
N ALA A 85 -33.78 -5.44 2.89
CA ALA A 85 -33.80 -4.61 4.09
C ALA A 85 -32.71 -3.51 4.08
N GLU A 86 -31.56 -3.77 3.44
CA GLU A 86 -30.47 -2.80 3.33
C GLU A 86 -30.85 -1.65 2.39
N ARG A 87 -31.56 -1.97 1.29
CA ARG A 87 -32.05 -0.96 0.33
C ARG A 87 -33.13 -0.05 0.91
N GLN A 88 -33.84 -0.50 1.94
CA GLN A 88 -34.88 0.28 2.62
C GLN A 88 -34.34 1.15 3.77
N ARG A 89 -33.04 1.07 4.08
CA ARG A 89 -32.44 1.93 5.10
C ARG A 89 -32.53 3.39 4.67
N LYS A 90 -32.97 4.24 5.60
CA LYS A 90 -33.04 5.68 5.38
C LYS A 90 -31.64 6.22 5.07
N PRO A 91 -31.50 7.14 4.10
CA PRO A 91 -30.23 7.81 3.85
C PRO A 91 -29.80 8.58 5.11
N LEU A 92 -28.49 8.67 5.34
CA LEU A 92 -27.92 9.50 6.40
C LEU A 92 -28.21 10.96 6.10
N THR A 93 -28.70 11.68 7.09
CA THR A 93 -28.95 13.11 7.01
C THR A 93 -27.85 13.88 7.74
N TYR A 94 -27.71 15.17 7.42
CA TYR A 94 -26.77 16.04 8.12
C TYR A 94 -27.09 16.15 9.63
N GLU A 95 -28.37 16.11 9.98
CA GLU A 95 -28.84 16.14 11.37
C GLU A 95 -28.37 14.92 12.20
N ASP A 96 -28.24 13.76 11.56
CA ASP A 96 -27.72 12.56 12.21
C ASP A 96 -26.25 12.76 12.63
N GLY A 97 -25.46 13.42 11.79
CA GLY A 97 -24.07 13.77 12.08
C GLY A 97 -23.95 14.74 13.27
N GLU A 98 -24.81 15.77 13.32
CA GLU A 98 -24.85 16.67 14.47
C GLU A 98 -25.32 15.98 15.76
N ALA A 99 -26.28 15.06 15.66
CA ALA A 99 -26.75 14.30 16.81
C ALA A 99 -25.63 13.43 17.39
N ILE A 100 -24.82 12.79 16.54
CA ILE A 100 -23.64 12.01 16.95
C ILE A 100 -22.63 12.91 17.67
N ALA A 101 -22.31 14.07 17.09
CA ALA A 101 -21.38 15.01 17.71
C ALA A 101 -21.84 15.49 19.11
N ARG A 102 -23.16 15.57 19.35
CA ARG A 102 -23.72 15.96 20.66
C ARG A 102 -23.83 14.82 21.66
N LEU A 103 -24.17 13.61 21.22
CA LEU A 103 -24.52 12.49 22.10
C LEU A 103 -23.36 11.54 22.37
N ALA A 104 -22.33 11.52 21.51
CA ALA A 104 -21.19 10.62 21.64
C ALA A 104 -19.95 11.37 22.16
N PRO A 105 -19.65 11.33 23.48
CA PRO A 105 -18.50 12.04 24.06
C PRO A 105 -17.14 11.49 23.61
N ALA A 106 -17.11 10.31 23.00
CA ALA A 106 -15.90 9.71 22.44
C ALA A 106 -15.56 10.23 21.02
N VAL A 107 -16.48 10.95 20.38
CA VAL A 107 -16.29 11.48 19.02
C VAL A 107 -15.84 12.94 19.12
N GLU A 108 -14.64 13.24 18.63
CA GLU A 108 -14.09 14.59 18.65
C GLU A 108 -14.75 15.51 17.61
N THR A 109 -14.96 14.99 16.39
CA THR A 109 -15.52 15.75 15.28
C THR A 109 -16.28 14.83 14.34
N VAL A 110 -17.29 15.37 13.66
CA VAL A 110 -18.06 14.68 12.63
C VAL A 110 -18.04 15.54 11.38
N ALA A 111 -17.65 14.97 10.25
CA ALA A 111 -17.69 15.62 8.96
C ALA A 111 -18.68 14.91 8.03
N GLY A 112 -19.39 15.70 7.23
CA GLY A 112 -20.25 15.19 6.17
C GLY A 112 -19.44 14.97 4.90
N ASP A 113 -19.65 13.82 4.27
CA ASP A 113 -19.06 13.47 2.99
C ASP A 113 -20.16 13.06 2.01
N LEU A 114 -20.22 13.74 0.87
CA LEU A 114 -21.13 13.46 -0.22
C LEU A 114 -20.35 13.01 -1.45
N PHE A 115 -20.37 11.71 -1.67
CA PHE A 115 -19.82 11.10 -2.87
C PHE A 115 -20.82 11.20 -4.05
N VAL A 116 -20.55 12.09 -5.00
CA VAL A 116 -21.41 12.30 -6.18
C VAL A 116 -20.93 11.44 -7.35
N SER A 117 -21.28 10.16 -7.35
CA SER A 117 -20.84 9.21 -8.39
C SER A 117 -21.42 9.44 -9.80
N TRP A 118 -22.47 10.27 -9.92
CA TRP A 118 -23.25 10.44 -11.16
C TRP A 118 -22.94 11.72 -11.93
N LEU A 119 -22.08 12.59 -11.40
CA LEU A 119 -21.67 13.81 -12.11
C LEU A 119 -20.54 13.47 -13.08
N ASP A 120 -20.60 13.98 -14.31
CA ASP A 120 -19.43 14.01 -15.19
C ASP A 120 -18.42 14.99 -14.60
N SER A 121 -17.49 14.46 -13.81
CA SER A 121 -16.47 15.23 -13.11
C SER A 121 -15.28 15.55 -14.01
N THR A 122 -15.56 16.03 -15.23
CA THR A 122 -14.51 16.51 -16.12
C THR A 122 -13.99 17.87 -15.63
N ILE A 123 -12.73 17.92 -15.21
CA ILE A 123 -12.07 19.12 -14.71
C ILE A 123 -11.17 19.68 -15.82
N THR A 124 -11.39 20.92 -16.23
CA THR A 124 -10.53 21.59 -17.22
C THR A 124 -9.71 22.67 -16.55
N TYR A 125 -8.39 22.58 -16.63
CA TYR A 125 -7.47 23.58 -16.08
C TYR A 125 -6.37 23.93 -17.08
N LYS A 126 -6.17 25.24 -17.34
CA LYS A 126 -5.14 25.78 -18.24
C LYS A 126 -5.06 25.09 -19.63
N GLY A 127 -6.21 24.69 -20.17
CA GLY A 127 -6.31 24.02 -21.48
C GLY A 127 -6.05 22.51 -21.46
N THR A 128 -5.80 21.92 -20.29
CA THR A 128 -5.75 20.46 -20.11
C THR A 128 -7.07 19.98 -19.50
N THR A 129 -7.70 19.00 -20.15
CA THR A 129 -8.96 18.39 -19.71
C THR A 129 -8.65 17.07 -18.99
N TYR A 130 -9.07 16.97 -17.74
CA TYR A 130 -8.99 15.76 -16.93
C TYR A 130 -10.37 15.13 -16.84
N HIS A 131 -10.54 13.96 -17.47
CA HIS A 131 -11.77 13.20 -17.37
C HIS A 131 -11.77 12.38 -16.07
N ARG A 132 -12.92 12.31 -15.38
CA ARG A 132 -13.10 11.65 -14.08
C ARG A 132 -12.20 12.22 -12.96
N GLY A 133 -12.19 13.53 -12.79
CA GLY A 133 -11.67 14.11 -11.56
C GLY A 133 -12.46 13.62 -10.34
N GLY A 134 -11.81 13.23 -9.26
CA GLY A 134 -12.53 12.97 -8.01
C GLY A 134 -13.09 14.29 -7.48
N VAL A 135 -14.42 14.43 -7.45
CA VAL A 135 -15.10 15.59 -6.86
C VAL A 135 -15.99 15.08 -5.75
N GLU A 136 -15.67 15.50 -4.53
CA GLU A 136 -16.39 15.12 -3.32
C GLU A 136 -16.92 16.39 -2.64
N GLY A 137 -18.18 16.33 -2.20
CA GLY A 137 -18.79 17.41 -1.45
C GLY A 137 -18.57 17.18 0.04
N VAL A 138 -17.69 17.97 0.67
CA VAL A 138 -17.34 17.79 2.08
C VAL A 138 -17.66 19.02 2.93
N THR A 139 -17.86 18.82 4.23
CA THR A 139 -18.03 19.94 5.19
C THR A 139 -16.70 20.63 5.48
N ALA A 140 -16.73 21.90 5.93
CA ALA A 140 -15.52 22.70 6.14
C ALA A 140 -14.54 22.11 7.17
N ASN A 141 -15.04 21.32 8.12
CA ASN A 141 -14.25 20.62 9.14
C ASN A 141 -13.70 19.26 8.66
N TYR A 142 -13.97 18.84 7.42
CA TYR A 142 -13.54 17.54 6.90
C TYR A 142 -12.03 17.35 6.98
N ALA A 143 -11.23 18.35 6.60
CA ALA A 143 -9.77 18.27 6.67
C ALA A 143 -9.25 18.03 8.10
N ALA A 144 -9.93 18.56 9.11
CA ALA A 144 -9.62 18.31 10.51
C ALA A 144 -10.08 16.91 10.96
N ALA A 145 -11.18 16.41 10.40
CA ALA A 145 -11.73 15.09 10.72
C ALA A 145 -10.96 13.94 10.06
N THR A 146 -10.49 14.11 8.83
CA THR A 146 -9.83 13.05 8.04
C THR A 146 -8.30 13.15 8.01
N ASN A 147 -7.73 14.09 8.79
CA ASN A 147 -6.29 14.34 8.84
C ASN A 147 -5.64 14.56 7.45
N VAL A 148 -6.44 15.02 6.48
CA VAL A 148 -5.98 15.30 5.12
C VAL A 148 -5.26 16.63 5.13
N SER A 149 -3.92 16.60 5.06
CA SER A 149 -3.13 17.80 4.83
C SER A 149 -3.20 18.18 3.35
N VAL A 150 -3.85 19.31 3.04
CA VAL A 150 -3.76 19.90 1.70
C VAL A 150 -2.34 20.44 1.52
N ARG A 151 -1.57 19.82 0.61
CA ARG A 151 -0.21 20.22 0.26
C ARG A 151 -0.15 20.88 -1.11
#